data_AF-A0A2E0MGT2-F1
#
_entry.id   AF-A0A2E0MGT2-F1
#
_cell.length_a   1.000
_cell.length_b   1.000
_cell.length_c   1.000
_cell.angle_alpha   90.00
_cell.angle_beta   90.00
_cell.angle_gamma   90.00
#
_symmetry.space_group_name_H-M   'P 1'
#
loop_
_entity.id
_entity.type
_entity.pdbx_description
1 polymer ?
#
loop_
_entity_poly.entity_id
_entity_poly.type
_entity_poly.pdbx_seq_one_letter_code
_entity_poly.pdbx_strand_id
1 'polypeptide(L)'
;LKKVQKLYDLLDSYDEFSRPMSMLDVLKYSKQALWGGEQKEFTLPTKLELGFINKYASKSKDASSEMLGAFISKDGSQLRIGFKMKDVGTNRTKSLMKELAPKIEKIFKQDKFSYSFTGIGVIVAKGVETLISNLIMSLLLTVLIISTLMGLMFKNFRMVLISLLPNILPLFVTAAIMGYFGINLKPSTILVFSIAFGISIDDTIHFLVKYRQELSSNHGAIKISVINALKETGLSMFYTSVVLFFGFGIFIASEFGGTVALGVLVALTLLVAMLSNLILLPCLLLTLDKLITIKAEKADKN
;
A
#
# COMPACT_ATOMS: atom_id res chain seq x y z
N LEU A 1 3.53 38.07 3.13
CA LEU A 1 3.96 38.04 4.56
C LEU A 1 2.79 37.82 5.54
N LYS A 2 1.83 38.75 5.74
CA LYS A 2 0.72 38.56 6.70
C LYS A 2 -0.13 37.29 6.49
N LYS A 3 -0.44 36.93 5.24
CA LYS A 3 -1.16 35.68 4.92
C LYS A 3 -0.34 34.43 5.29
N VAL A 4 0.96 34.46 5.04
CA VAL A 4 1.89 33.38 5.39
C VAL A 4 2.00 33.24 6.90
N GLN A 5 1.97 34.35 7.66
CA GLN A 5 1.92 34.30 9.12
C GLN A 5 0.63 33.63 9.64
N LYS A 6 -0.54 33.92 9.04
CA LYS A 6 -1.78 33.21 9.41
C LYS A 6 -1.69 31.70 9.16
N LEU A 7 -0.98 31.29 8.11
CA LEU A 7 -0.72 29.88 7.85
C LEU A 7 0.24 29.28 8.88
N TYR A 8 1.21 30.04 9.38
CA TYR A 8 2.08 29.61 10.48
C TYR A 8 1.26 29.31 11.73
N ASP A 9 0.44 30.27 12.15
CA ASP A 9 -0.36 30.15 13.37
C ASP A 9 -1.37 28.98 13.24
N LEU A 10 -1.88 28.75 12.03
CA LEU A 10 -2.74 27.59 11.74
C LEU A 10 -1.99 26.26 11.83
N LEU A 11 -0.76 26.16 11.30
CA LEU A 11 0.02 24.92 11.35
C LEU A 11 0.53 24.63 12.78
N ASP A 12 0.85 25.67 13.54
CA ASP A 12 1.29 25.57 14.94
C ASP A 12 0.15 25.15 15.89
N SER A 13 -1.12 25.31 15.47
CA SER A 13 -2.27 24.86 16.25
C SER A 13 -2.52 23.34 16.21
N TYR A 14 -1.72 22.58 15.46
CA TYR A 14 -1.84 21.13 15.34
C TYR A 14 -0.69 20.45 16.07
N ASP A 15 -1.01 19.59 17.05
CA ASP A 15 -0.02 18.84 17.84
C ASP A 15 0.79 17.83 17.00
N GLU A 16 0.30 17.48 15.82
CA GLU A 16 0.97 16.59 14.87
C GLU A 16 2.13 17.25 14.12
N PHE A 17 2.15 18.58 14.04
CA PHE A 17 3.17 19.33 13.29
C PHE A 17 4.19 19.97 14.21
N SER A 18 5.43 20.09 13.73
CA SER A 18 6.40 20.99 14.34
C SER A 18 6.13 22.43 13.89
N ARG A 19 6.67 23.38 14.64
CA ARG A 19 6.76 24.77 14.21
C ARG A 19 7.27 24.87 12.76
N PRO A 20 6.56 25.56 11.85
CA PRO A 20 6.99 25.70 10.46
C PRO A 20 8.25 26.54 10.29
N MET A 21 8.97 26.30 9.20
CA MET A 21 10.14 27.05 8.72
C MET A 21 9.91 27.59 7.30
N SER A 22 10.23 28.85 7.06
CA SER A 22 10.07 29.54 5.77
C SER A 22 10.90 30.82 5.70
N MET A 23 10.78 31.55 4.59
CA MET A 23 11.32 32.90 4.43
C MET A 23 10.94 33.86 5.58
N LEU A 24 9.79 33.65 6.24
CA LEU A 24 9.39 34.46 7.40
C LEU A 24 10.40 34.39 8.54
N ASP A 25 10.96 33.21 8.83
CA ASP A 25 11.93 33.07 9.91
C ASP A 25 13.23 33.78 9.56
N VAL A 26 13.67 33.71 8.29
CA VAL A 26 14.85 34.47 7.81
C VAL A 26 14.64 35.97 8.02
N LEU A 27 13.45 36.50 7.73
CA LEU A 27 13.12 37.91 7.94
C LEU A 27 13.05 38.28 9.43
N LYS A 28 12.46 37.43 10.27
CA LYS A 28 12.38 37.65 11.73
C LYS A 28 13.76 37.60 12.38
N TYR A 29 14.60 36.63 12.01
CA TYR A 29 15.98 36.54 12.47
C TYR A 29 16.82 37.73 11.99
N SER A 30 16.58 38.21 10.76
CA SER A 30 17.25 39.41 10.25
C SER A 30 16.87 40.65 11.06
N LYS A 31 15.59 40.81 11.42
CA LYS A 31 15.15 41.89 12.33
C LYS A 31 15.79 41.74 13.71
N GLN A 32 15.73 40.56 14.31
CA GLN A 32 16.34 40.29 15.61
C GLN A 32 17.85 40.61 15.60
N ALA A 33 18.56 40.27 14.54
CA ALA A 33 19.98 40.59 14.37
C ALA A 33 20.24 42.09 14.26
N LEU A 34 19.38 42.85 13.57
CA LEU A 34 19.49 44.32 13.49
C LEU A 34 19.35 44.99 14.86
N TRP A 35 18.55 44.42 15.74
CA TRP A 35 18.28 44.95 17.09
C TRP A 35 19.07 44.22 18.17
N GLY A 36 20.29 43.78 17.87
CA GLY A 36 21.23 43.27 18.88
C GLY A 36 20.89 41.89 19.47
N GLY A 37 20.03 41.10 18.81
CA GLY A 37 19.74 39.71 19.18
C GLY A 37 18.58 39.53 20.16
N GLU A 38 17.87 40.59 20.54
CA GLU A 38 16.81 40.53 21.57
C GLU A 38 15.62 39.64 21.14
N GLN A 39 15.23 38.67 21.96
CA GLN A 39 14.15 37.72 21.62
C GLN A 39 12.79 38.41 21.33
N LYS A 40 12.51 39.54 21.98
CA LYS A 40 11.29 40.34 21.76
C LYS A 40 11.19 40.88 20.32
N GLU A 41 12.32 40.99 19.62
CA GLU A 41 12.39 41.46 18.23
C GLU A 41 12.26 40.34 17.20
N PHE A 42 11.97 39.10 17.61
CA PHE A 42 11.59 38.00 16.72
C PHE A 42 10.17 38.20 16.15
N THR A 43 9.99 39.29 15.42
CA THR A 43 8.70 39.73 14.86
C THR A 43 8.87 40.11 13.39
N LEU A 44 7.73 40.22 12.69
CA LEU A 44 7.75 40.61 11.29
C LEU A 44 8.35 42.03 11.13
N PRO A 45 9.34 42.22 10.23
CA PRO A 45 9.91 43.54 10.01
C PRO A 45 8.88 44.51 9.41
N THR A 46 8.96 45.76 9.85
CA THR A 46 8.23 46.90 9.28
C THR A 46 8.75 47.24 7.87
N LYS A 47 8.02 48.07 7.12
CA LYS A 47 8.44 48.46 5.76
C LYS A 47 9.82 49.13 5.72
N LEU A 48 10.14 49.93 6.73
CA LEU A 48 11.44 50.59 6.86
C LEU A 48 12.55 49.58 7.11
N GLU A 49 12.34 48.66 8.07
CA GLU A 49 13.28 47.60 8.40
C GLU A 49 13.53 46.65 7.22
N LEU A 50 12.47 46.31 6.45
CA LEU A 50 12.63 45.51 5.22
C LEU A 50 13.57 46.19 4.22
N GLY A 51 13.51 47.52 4.09
CA GLY A 51 14.42 48.28 3.24
C GLY A 51 15.88 48.16 3.68
N PHE A 52 16.14 48.20 4.99
CA PHE A 52 17.46 47.97 5.56
C PHE A 52 17.93 46.53 5.34
N ILE A 53 17.08 45.54 5.66
CA ILE A 53 17.39 44.11 5.46
C ILE A 53 17.75 43.85 4.00
N ASN A 54 17.00 44.39 3.04
CA ASN A 54 17.26 44.16 1.62
C ASN A 54 18.56 44.84 1.14
N LYS A 55 18.89 46.01 1.69
CA LYS A 55 20.16 46.72 1.40
C LYS A 55 21.38 45.98 1.96
N TYR A 56 21.25 45.32 3.10
CA TYR A 56 22.31 44.48 3.67
C TYR A 56 22.41 43.13 2.94
N ALA A 57 21.28 42.48 2.66
CA ALA A 57 21.23 41.20 1.95
C ALA A 57 21.80 41.28 0.52
N SER A 58 21.60 42.41 -0.17
CA SER A 58 22.20 42.64 -1.50
C SER A 58 23.72 42.87 -1.47
N LYS A 59 24.28 43.25 -0.31
CA LYS A 59 25.74 43.34 -0.11
C LYS A 59 26.36 42.00 0.27
N SER A 60 25.68 41.18 1.05
CA SER A 60 26.07 39.80 1.39
C SER A 60 25.56 38.81 0.35
N LYS A 61 26.05 38.92 -0.90
CA LYS A 61 25.52 38.22 -2.08
C LYS A 61 25.34 36.70 -1.91
N ASP A 62 26.14 36.03 -1.08
CA ASP A 62 26.12 34.57 -1.01
C ASP A 62 25.22 34.05 0.13
N ALA A 63 25.54 34.33 1.40
CA ALA A 63 24.85 33.69 2.53
C ALA A 63 23.35 34.02 2.66
N SER A 64 22.96 35.28 2.47
CA SER A 64 21.55 35.67 2.59
C SER A 64 20.72 35.27 1.37
N SER A 65 21.31 35.26 0.18
CA SER A 65 20.60 34.82 -1.03
C SER A 65 20.39 33.30 -1.02
N GLU A 66 21.35 32.54 -0.48
CA GLU A 66 21.28 31.09 -0.35
C GLU A 66 20.25 30.65 0.70
N MET A 67 20.21 31.33 1.86
CA MET A 67 19.16 31.08 2.87
C MET A 67 17.75 31.43 2.38
N LEU A 68 17.58 32.51 1.63
CA LEU A 68 16.29 32.87 1.04
C LEU A 68 15.91 31.94 -0.13
N GLY A 69 16.89 31.54 -0.93
CA GLY A 69 16.74 30.60 -2.05
C GLY A 69 16.31 29.20 -1.63
N ALA A 70 16.52 28.82 -0.35
CA ALA A 70 15.98 27.58 0.20
C ALA A 70 14.45 27.57 0.33
N PHE A 71 13.83 28.76 0.40
CA PHE A 71 12.38 28.92 0.62
C PHE A 71 11.64 29.63 -0.51
N ILE A 72 12.34 30.35 -1.40
CA ILE A 72 11.73 31.05 -2.53
C ILE A 72 12.45 30.67 -3.82
N SER A 73 11.68 30.43 -4.89
CA SER A 73 12.23 30.17 -6.22
C SER A 73 12.96 31.41 -6.78
N LYS A 74 13.91 31.21 -7.70
CA LYS A 74 14.72 32.30 -8.26
C LYS A 74 13.90 33.41 -8.94
N ASP A 75 12.76 33.06 -9.50
CA ASP A 75 11.78 33.95 -10.14
C ASP A 75 10.76 34.56 -9.15
N GLY A 76 10.81 34.18 -7.88
CA GLY A 76 9.90 34.65 -6.84
C GLY A 76 8.46 34.12 -6.94
N SER A 77 8.19 33.18 -7.85
CA SER A 77 6.84 32.67 -8.11
C SER A 77 6.39 31.61 -7.11
N GLN A 78 7.32 30.90 -6.47
CA GLN A 78 7.04 29.81 -5.54
C GLN A 78 7.62 30.10 -4.15
N LEU A 79 6.81 29.82 -3.13
CA LEU A 79 7.19 29.87 -1.73
C LEU A 79 7.05 28.49 -1.11
N ARG A 80 8.11 27.98 -0.50
CA ARG A 80 8.14 26.74 0.27
C ARG A 80 7.99 27.02 1.75
N ILE A 81 7.09 26.28 2.40
CA ILE A 81 6.94 26.23 3.85
C ILE A 81 7.22 24.80 4.28
N GLY A 82 8.26 24.60 5.08
CA GLY A 82 8.66 23.30 5.60
C GLY A 82 8.21 23.12 7.03
N PHE A 83 7.74 21.93 7.39
CA PHE A 83 7.46 21.55 8.77
C PHE A 83 7.71 20.04 8.91
N LYS A 84 7.99 19.58 10.12
CA LYS A 84 8.05 18.14 10.45
C LYS A 84 6.66 17.70 10.90
N MET A 85 6.36 16.43 10.68
CA MET A 85 5.09 15.81 11.08
C MET A 85 5.40 14.53 11.84
N LYS A 86 4.67 14.26 12.93
CA LYS A 86 4.68 12.94 13.59
C LYS A 86 4.19 11.87 12.62
N ASP A 87 4.70 10.65 12.73
CA ASP A 87 4.11 9.53 11.98
C ASP A 87 2.76 9.15 12.60
N VAL A 88 1.69 9.63 11.96
CA VAL A 88 0.30 9.39 12.37
C VAL A 88 -0.41 8.38 11.46
N GLY A 89 0.34 7.73 10.55
CA GLY A 89 -0.19 6.79 9.57
C GLY A 89 -0.96 7.44 8.41
N THR A 90 -1.24 6.63 7.39
CA THR A 90 -1.83 7.06 6.11
C THR A 90 -3.21 7.71 6.27
N ASN A 91 -4.09 7.13 7.08
CA ASN A 91 -5.47 7.61 7.24
C ASN A 91 -5.53 8.98 7.91
N ARG A 92 -4.82 9.18 9.02
CA ARG A 92 -4.77 10.47 9.71
C ARG A 92 -4.06 11.52 8.87
N THR A 93 -2.96 11.16 8.20
CA THR A 93 -2.27 12.07 7.25
C THR A 93 -3.24 12.57 6.18
N LYS A 94 -4.04 11.68 5.59
CA LYS A 94 -5.05 12.06 4.58
C LYS A 94 -6.14 12.96 5.18
N SER A 95 -6.62 12.68 6.39
CA SER A 95 -7.58 13.53 7.10
C SER A 95 -7.01 14.93 7.32
N LEU A 96 -5.79 15.03 7.82
CA LEU A 96 -5.10 16.30 8.05
C LEU A 96 -4.97 17.12 6.76
N MET A 97 -4.59 16.49 5.65
CA MET A 97 -4.50 17.19 4.36
C MET A 97 -5.87 17.69 3.88
N LYS A 98 -6.93 16.89 4.07
CA LYS A 98 -8.32 17.29 3.74
C LYS A 98 -8.85 18.39 4.66
N GLU A 99 -8.46 18.40 5.93
CA GLU A 99 -8.84 19.43 6.91
C GLU A 99 -8.08 20.76 6.66
N LEU A 100 -6.81 20.68 6.26
CA LEU A 100 -5.97 21.85 5.99
C LEU A 100 -6.32 22.53 4.67
N ALA A 101 -6.60 21.76 3.61
CA ALA A 101 -6.94 22.28 2.28
C ALA A 101 -7.94 23.46 2.29
N PRO A 102 -9.16 23.33 2.86
CA PRO A 102 -10.14 24.43 2.86
C PRO A 102 -9.70 25.60 3.74
N LYS A 103 -8.93 25.36 4.81
CA LYS A 103 -8.41 26.43 5.67
C LYS A 103 -7.31 27.24 4.96
N ILE A 104 -6.44 26.57 4.20
CA ILE A 104 -5.42 27.22 3.36
C ILE A 104 -6.08 28.04 2.26
N GLU A 105 -7.11 27.50 1.59
CA GLU A 105 -7.87 28.22 0.56
C GLU A 105 -8.55 29.49 1.11
N LYS A 106 -9.02 29.45 2.36
CA LYS A 106 -9.60 30.61 3.03
C LYS A 106 -8.56 31.71 3.31
N ILE A 107 -7.30 31.33 3.59
CA ILE A 107 -6.19 32.27 3.81
C ILE A 107 -5.70 32.85 2.47
N PHE A 108 -5.55 31.99 1.48
CA PHE A 108 -5.08 32.29 0.13
C PHE A 108 -6.25 32.15 -0.85
N LYS A 109 -7.15 33.15 -0.87
CA LYS A 109 -8.24 33.24 -1.87
C LYS A 109 -7.73 32.77 -3.24
N GLN A 110 -8.33 31.70 -3.78
CA GLN A 110 -7.80 30.88 -4.88
C GLN A 110 -7.50 31.66 -6.16
N ASP A 111 -8.10 32.84 -6.37
CA ASP A 111 -8.00 33.62 -7.62
C ASP A 111 -6.57 34.05 -8.02
N LYS A 112 -5.56 33.88 -7.15
CA LYS A 112 -4.16 34.29 -7.43
C LYS A 112 -3.07 33.32 -7.00
N PHE A 113 -3.38 32.22 -6.31
CA PHE A 113 -2.37 31.33 -5.72
C PHE A 113 -2.79 29.87 -5.83
N SER A 114 -1.89 29.02 -6.33
CA SER A 114 -1.98 27.56 -6.21
C SER A 114 -1.14 27.07 -5.04
N TYR A 115 -1.54 25.95 -4.44
CA TYR A 115 -0.79 25.28 -3.39
C TYR A 115 -0.70 23.78 -3.68
N SER A 116 0.34 23.14 -3.19
CA SER A 116 0.49 21.69 -3.25
C SER A 116 1.12 21.18 -1.96
N PHE A 117 0.60 20.06 -1.46
CA PHE A 117 1.23 19.34 -0.36
C PHE A 117 2.31 18.42 -0.91
N THR A 118 3.49 18.44 -0.30
CA THR A 118 4.62 17.59 -0.69
C THR A 118 5.43 17.20 0.55
N GLY A 119 6.45 16.37 0.35
CA GLY A 119 7.31 15.84 1.41
C GLY A 119 7.02 14.37 1.71
N ILE A 120 7.93 13.76 2.47
CA ILE A 120 7.99 12.30 2.60
C ILE A 120 6.71 11.71 3.21
N GLY A 121 6.11 12.36 4.21
CA GLY A 121 4.87 11.87 4.84
C GLY A 121 3.68 11.85 3.88
N VAL A 122 3.52 12.89 3.06
CA VAL A 122 2.44 12.98 2.06
C VAL A 122 2.67 11.98 0.93
N ILE A 123 3.91 11.88 0.43
CA ILE A 123 4.28 10.96 -0.65
C ILE A 123 4.09 9.50 -0.20
N VAL A 124 4.54 9.13 1.00
CA VAL A 124 4.38 7.77 1.53
C VAL A 124 2.91 7.45 1.76
N ALA A 125 2.13 8.36 2.35
CA ALA A 125 0.69 8.16 2.55
C ALA A 125 -0.04 7.95 1.22
N LYS A 126 0.25 8.78 0.21
CA LYS A 126 -0.33 8.63 -1.13
C LYS A 126 0.14 7.34 -1.81
N GLY A 127 1.42 6.99 -1.67
CA GLY A 127 2.00 5.77 -2.21
C GLY A 127 1.34 4.52 -1.65
N VAL A 128 1.13 4.44 -0.33
CA VAL A 128 0.42 3.32 0.31
C VAL A 128 -1.02 3.21 -0.19
N GLU A 129 -1.74 4.33 -0.32
CA GLU A 129 -3.10 4.33 -0.88
C GLU A 129 -3.13 3.78 -2.32
N THR A 130 -2.23 4.26 -3.18
CA THR A 130 -2.12 3.79 -4.56
C THR A 130 -1.76 2.30 -4.62
N LEU A 131 -0.84 1.83 -3.76
CA LEU A 131 -0.48 0.42 -3.68
C LEU A 131 -1.66 -0.47 -3.26
N ILE A 132 -2.46 -0.04 -2.28
CA ILE A 132 -3.67 -0.77 -1.88
C ILE A 132 -4.69 -0.81 -3.02
N SER A 133 -4.92 0.31 -3.69
CA SER A 133 -5.83 0.37 -4.84
C SER A 133 -5.36 -0.55 -5.98
N ASN A 134 -4.06 -0.55 -6.27
CA ASN A 134 -3.47 -1.41 -7.29
C ASN A 134 -3.56 -2.89 -6.91
N LEU A 135 -3.35 -3.22 -5.62
CA LEU A 135 -3.53 -4.59 -5.12
C LEU A 135 -4.96 -5.07 -5.30
N ILE A 136 -5.97 -4.27 -4.91
CA ILE A 136 -7.37 -4.65 -5.07
C ILE A 136 -7.70 -4.82 -6.57
N MET A 137 -7.24 -3.90 -7.41
CA MET A 137 -7.43 -3.99 -8.86
C MET A 137 -6.77 -5.24 -9.44
N SER A 138 -5.54 -5.58 -9.03
CA SER A 138 -4.84 -6.76 -9.51
C SER A 138 -5.54 -8.05 -9.06
N LEU A 139 -5.97 -8.12 -7.79
CA LEU A 139 -6.73 -9.27 -7.29
C LEU A 139 -8.05 -9.45 -8.06
N LEU A 140 -8.81 -8.38 -8.29
CA LEU A 140 -10.05 -8.43 -9.08
C LEU A 140 -9.80 -8.87 -10.52
N LEU A 141 -8.77 -8.32 -11.17
CA LEU A 141 -8.41 -8.68 -12.53
C LEU A 141 -8.00 -10.16 -12.62
N THR A 142 -7.19 -10.63 -11.68
CA THR A 142 -6.77 -12.02 -11.61
C THR A 142 -7.95 -12.97 -11.35
N VAL A 143 -8.87 -12.61 -10.44
CA VAL A 143 -10.12 -13.36 -10.21
C VAL A 143 -10.94 -13.42 -11.50
N LEU A 144 -11.06 -12.32 -12.25
CA LEU A 144 -11.78 -12.28 -13.52
C LEU A 144 -11.13 -13.22 -14.55
N ILE A 145 -9.81 -13.19 -14.69
CA ILE A 145 -9.08 -14.05 -15.62
C ILE A 145 -9.26 -15.52 -15.26
N ILE A 146 -9.06 -15.91 -14.00
CA ILE A 146 -9.23 -17.30 -13.55
C ILE A 146 -10.67 -17.75 -13.72
N SER A 147 -11.63 -16.90 -13.35
CA SER A 147 -13.05 -17.19 -13.52
C SER A 147 -13.41 -17.43 -14.99
N THR A 148 -12.83 -16.66 -15.89
CA THR A 148 -13.02 -16.81 -17.34
C THR A 148 -12.40 -18.12 -17.82
N LEU A 149 -11.15 -18.40 -17.45
CA LEU A 149 -10.46 -19.64 -17.81
C LEU A 149 -11.21 -20.88 -17.30
N MET A 150 -11.60 -20.89 -16.02
CA MET A 150 -12.32 -22.00 -15.40
C MET A 150 -13.74 -22.13 -15.94
N GLY A 151 -14.40 -21.01 -16.22
CA GLY A 151 -15.70 -20.96 -16.90
C GLY A 151 -15.65 -21.60 -18.29
N LEU A 152 -14.63 -21.27 -19.09
CA LEU A 152 -14.43 -21.88 -20.42
C LEU A 152 -14.06 -23.36 -20.31
N MET A 153 -13.22 -23.71 -19.34
CA MET A 153 -12.68 -25.05 -19.16
C MET A 153 -13.75 -26.04 -18.68
N PHE A 154 -14.55 -25.67 -17.69
CA PHE A 154 -15.55 -26.56 -17.08
C PHE A 154 -17.01 -26.24 -17.42
N LYS A 155 -17.29 -25.10 -18.07
CA LYS A 155 -18.65 -24.63 -18.39
C LYS A 155 -19.61 -24.64 -17.18
N ASN A 156 -19.06 -24.47 -15.97
CA ASN A 156 -19.81 -24.59 -14.73
C ASN A 156 -19.32 -23.57 -13.71
N PHE A 157 -20.22 -22.68 -13.28
CA PHE A 157 -19.92 -21.61 -12.31
C PHE A 157 -19.47 -22.15 -10.95
N ARG A 158 -19.87 -23.37 -10.57
CA ARG A 158 -19.42 -23.98 -9.31
C ARG A 158 -17.92 -24.27 -9.30
N MET A 159 -17.37 -24.66 -10.45
CA MET A 159 -15.92 -24.91 -10.58
C MET A 159 -15.11 -23.63 -10.44
N VAL A 160 -15.66 -22.49 -10.87
CA VAL A 160 -15.05 -21.18 -10.64
C VAL A 160 -14.92 -20.92 -9.13
N LEU A 161 -15.98 -21.10 -8.36
CA LEU A 161 -15.94 -20.91 -6.90
C LEU A 161 -14.96 -21.86 -6.21
N ILE A 162 -14.95 -23.15 -6.59
CA ILE A 162 -14.00 -24.13 -6.06
C ILE A 162 -12.55 -23.73 -6.36
N SER A 163 -12.28 -23.15 -7.54
CA SER A 163 -10.93 -22.69 -7.88
C SER A 163 -10.50 -21.45 -7.09
N LEU A 164 -11.43 -20.60 -6.65
CA LEU A 164 -11.09 -19.35 -5.97
C LEU A 164 -10.86 -19.54 -4.46
N LEU A 165 -11.63 -20.42 -3.82
CA LEU A 165 -11.58 -20.61 -2.36
C LEU A 165 -10.17 -20.99 -1.83
N PRO A 166 -9.44 -21.94 -2.46
CA PRO A 166 -8.11 -22.32 -2.00
C PRO A 166 -7.08 -21.20 -2.10
N ASN A 167 -7.31 -20.22 -2.98
CA ASN A 167 -6.43 -19.07 -3.21
C ASN A 167 -6.73 -17.87 -2.31
N ILE A 168 -7.98 -17.71 -1.87
CA ILE A 168 -8.39 -16.63 -0.97
C ILE A 168 -8.02 -16.98 0.48
N LEU A 169 -8.13 -18.25 0.87
CA LEU A 169 -7.86 -18.70 2.23
C LEU A 169 -6.46 -18.29 2.75
N PRO A 170 -5.35 -18.49 2.01
CA PRO A 170 -4.01 -18.12 2.47
C PRO A 170 -3.85 -16.61 2.66
N LEU A 171 -4.45 -15.81 1.76
CA LEU A 171 -4.46 -14.36 1.89
C LEU A 171 -5.22 -13.92 3.14
N PHE A 172 -6.37 -14.56 3.41
CA PHE A 172 -7.16 -14.28 4.60
C PHE A 172 -6.40 -14.64 5.88
N VAL A 173 -5.76 -15.81 5.93
CA VAL A 173 -4.92 -16.23 7.05
C VAL A 173 -3.78 -15.23 7.28
N THR A 174 -3.14 -14.76 6.22
CA THR A 174 -2.06 -13.78 6.30
C THR A 174 -2.56 -12.44 6.83
N ALA A 175 -3.70 -11.95 6.33
CA ALA A 175 -4.34 -10.75 6.86
C ALA A 175 -4.73 -10.90 8.35
N ALA A 176 -5.22 -12.08 8.75
CA ALA A 176 -5.56 -12.38 10.13
C ALA A 176 -4.32 -12.38 11.05
N ILE A 177 -3.22 -12.97 10.60
CA ILE A 177 -1.94 -12.95 11.32
C ILE A 177 -1.43 -11.50 11.45
N MET A 178 -1.46 -10.73 10.37
CA MET A 178 -1.07 -9.32 10.42
C MET A 178 -1.95 -8.52 11.38
N GLY A 179 -3.26 -8.75 11.38
CA GLY A 179 -4.19 -8.11 12.32
C GLY A 179 -3.95 -8.51 13.78
N TYR A 180 -3.68 -9.79 14.04
CA TYR A 180 -3.42 -10.31 15.39
C TYR A 180 -2.11 -9.79 15.99
N PHE A 181 -1.04 -9.75 15.18
CA PHE A 181 0.28 -9.27 15.62
C PHE A 181 0.49 -7.76 15.44
N GLY A 182 -0.52 -7.01 14.96
CA GLY A 182 -0.43 -5.56 14.74
C GLY A 182 0.59 -5.18 13.66
N ILE A 183 0.81 -6.04 12.66
CA ILE A 183 1.75 -5.77 11.56
C ILE A 183 1.09 -4.77 10.60
N ASN A 184 1.58 -3.54 10.62
CA ASN A 184 1.06 -2.46 9.76
C ASN A 184 1.29 -2.76 8.28
N LEU A 185 0.30 -2.42 7.46
CA LEU A 185 0.43 -2.42 6.00
C LEU A 185 1.43 -1.34 5.57
N LYS A 186 2.59 -1.80 5.08
CA LYS A 186 3.65 -0.99 4.51
C LYS A 186 3.87 -1.39 3.06
N PRO A 187 4.58 -0.58 2.25
CA PRO A 187 4.92 -0.96 0.88
C PRO A 187 5.55 -2.36 0.78
N SER A 188 6.40 -2.75 1.73
CA SER A 188 7.01 -4.09 1.74
C SER A 188 6.04 -5.23 2.04
N THR A 189 5.05 -5.03 2.91
CA THR A 189 4.12 -6.09 3.32
C THR A 189 2.91 -6.22 2.40
N ILE A 190 2.53 -5.17 1.67
CA ILE A 190 1.43 -5.20 0.69
C ILE A 190 1.77 -6.16 -0.47
N LEU A 191 3.06 -6.23 -0.86
CA LEU A 191 3.53 -7.10 -1.95
C LEU A 191 3.31 -8.59 -1.66
N VAL A 192 3.25 -8.98 -0.38
CA VAL A 192 2.98 -10.37 0.05
C VAL A 192 1.72 -10.90 -0.62
N PHE A 193 0.63 -10.12 -0.58
CA PHE A 193 -0.66 -10.54 -1.10
C PHE A 193 -0.62 -10.75 -2.62
N SER A 194 0.06 -9.87 -3.36
CA SER A 194 0.16 -9.99 -4.82
C SER A 194 1.03 -11.18 -5.23
N ILE A 195 2.17 -11.38 -4.58
CA ILE A 195 3.11 -12.46 -4.89
C ILE A 195 2.47 -13.82 -4.53
N ALA A 196 1.96 -13.95 -3.31
CA ALA A 196 1.40 -15.21 -2.84
C ALA A 196 0.13 -15.60 -3.62
N PHE A 197 -0.71 -14.63 -3.99
CA PHE A 197 -1.87 -14.93 -4.82
C PHE A 197 -1.45 -15.46 -6.20
N GLY A 198 -0.52 -14.78 -6.87
CA GLY A 198 -0.03 -15.19 -8.18
C GLY A 198 0.53 -16.62 -8.19
N ILE A 199 1.34 -16.96 -7.18
CA ILE A 199 1.93 -18.30 -7.04
C ILE A 199 0.86 -19.35 -6.70
N SER A 200 -0.03 -19.06 -5.74
CA SER A 200 -1.09 -20.00 -5.31
C SER A 200 -2.03 -20.40 -6.46
N ILE A 201 -2.28 -19.47 -7.37
CA ILE A 201 -3.16 -19.68 -8.53
C ILE A 201 -2.54 -20.65 -9.51
N ASP A 202 -1.22 -20.60 -9.71
CA ASP A 202 -0.50 -21.50 -10.62
C ASP A 202 -0.68 -22.96 -10.19
N ASP A 203 -0.49 -23.25 -8.89
CA ASP A 203 -0.74 -24.57 -8.30
C ASP A 203 -2.19 -25.04 -8.55
N THR A 204 -3.15 -24.14 -8.38
CA THR A 204 -4.58 -24.43 -8.61
C THR A 204 -4.84 -24.77 -10.07
N ILE A 205 -4.30 -23.98 -11.00
CA ILE A 205 -4.48 -24.19 -12.44
C ILE A 205 -3.84 -25.51 -12.85
N HIS A 206 -2.61 -25.79 -12.40
CA HIS A 206 -1.91 -27.03 -12.68
C HIS A 206 -2.70 -28.25 -12.19
N PHE A 207 -3.24 -28.19 -10.96
CA PHE A 207 -4.14 -29.23 -10.44
C PHE A 207 -5.40 -29.41 -11.30
N LEU A 208 -6.10 -28.31 -11.59
CA LEU A 208 -7.41 -28.34 -12.25
C LEU A 208 -7.32 -28.77 -13.72
N VAL A 209 -6.24 -28.40 -14.41
CA VAL A 209 -5.98 -28.86 -15.79
C VAL A 209 -5.79 -30.37 -15.79
N LYS A 210 -4.97 -30.91 -14.88
CA LYS A 210 -4.77 -32.37 -14.78
C LYS A 210 -6.05 -33.09 -14.37
N TYR A 211 -6.78 -32.54 -13.40
CA TYR A 211 -8.08 -33.05 -13.00
C TYR A 211 -9.06 -33.14 -14.17
N ARG A 212 -9.11 -32.12 -15.05
CA ARG A 212 -9.96 -32.15 -16.24
C ARG A 212 -9.54 -33.23 -17.23
N GLN A 213 -8.24 -33.40 -17.47
CA GLN A 213 -7.72 -34.47 -18.34
C GLN A 213 -8.13 -35.84 -17.80
N GLU A 214 -7.93 -36.07 -16.50
CA GLU A 214 -8.34 -37.31 -15.83
C GLU A 214 -9.86 -37.49 -15.81
N LEU A 215 -10.65 -36.42 -15.77
CA LEU A 215 -12.11 -36.50 -15.83
C LEU A 215 -12.59 -36.97 -17.21
N SER A 216 -11.94 -36.50 -18.27
CA SER A 216 -12.20 -36.97 -19.64
C SER A 216 -11.76 -38.43 -19.84
N SER A 217 -10.60 -38.82 -19.32
CA SER A 217 -10.08 -40.19 -19.46
C SER A 217 -10.86 -41.23 -18.64
N ASN A 218 -11.36 -40.85 -17.46
CA ASN A 218 -12.08 -41.75 -16.56
C ASN A 218 -13.61 -41.64 -16.68
N HIS A 219 -14.13 -41.25 -17.85
CA HIS A 219 -15.58 -41.19 -18.15
C HIS A 219 -16.41 -40.39 -17.12
N GLY A 220 -15.84 -39.32 -16.57
CA GLY A 220 -16.54 -38.48 -15.59
C GLY A 220 -16.46 -38.98 -14.14
N ALA A 221 -15.68 -40.02 -13.83
CA ALA A 221 -15.52 -40.54 -12.47
C ALA A 221 -14.68 -39.59 -11.58
N ILE A 222 -15.34 -38.59 -10.98
CA ILE A 222 -14.71 -37.50 -10.23
C ILE A 222 -13.72 -38.01 -9.17
N LYS A 223 -14.11 -39.01 -8.37
CA LYS A 223 -13.24 -39.54 -7.31
C LYS A 223 -11.90 -40.05 -7.82
N ILE A 224 -11.91 -40.83 -8.90
CA ILE A 224 -10.69 -41.39 -9.50
C ILE A 224 -9.86 -40.26 -10.09
N SER A 225 -10.52 -39.33 -10.79
CA SER A 225 -9.84 -38.20 -11.44
C SER A 225 -9.16 -37.26 -10.45
N VAL A 226 -9.78 -36.98 -9.30
CA VAL A 226 -9.16 -36.17 -8.22
C VAL A 226 -7.93 -36.88 -7.65
N ILE A 227 -8.01 -38.19 -7.39
CA ILE A 227 -6.89 -38.95 -6.81
C ILE A 227 -5.72 -39.02 -7.79
N ASN A 228 -5.98 -39.28 -9.08
CA ASN A 228 -4.94 -39.33 -10.10
C ASN A 228 -4.28 -37.97 -10.30
N ALA A 229 -5.08 -36.90 -10.37
CA ALA A 229 -4.55 -35.54 -10.46
C ALA A 229 -3.67 -35.20 -9.23
N LEU A 230 -4.08 -35.58 -8.03
CA LEU A 230 -3.30 -35.36 -6.81
C LEU A 230 -1.99 -36.16 -6.80
N LYS A 231 -2.00 -37.42 -7.26
CA LYS A 231 -0.79 -38.24 -7.34
C LYS A 231 0.27 -37.66 -8.28
N GLU A 232 -0.17 -37.10 -9.40
CA GLU A 232 0.74 -36.56 -10.40
C GLU A 232 1.21 -35.14 -10.05
N THR A 233 0.28 -34.27 -9.66
CA THR A 233 0.57 -32.86 -9.47
C THR A 233 0.99 -32.52 -8.04
N GLY A 234 0.60 -33.32 -7.05
CA GLY A 234 0.78 -33.01 -5.64
C GLY A 234 2.24 -32.99 -5.18
N LEU A 235 3.08 -33.91 -5.69
CA LEU A 235 4.51 -33.91 -5.40
C LEU A 235 5.19 -32.66 -5.99
N SER A 236 4.81 -32.26 -7.21
CA SER A 236 5.35 -31.05 -7.84
C SER A 236 5.03 -29.80 -7.01
N MET A 237 3.77 -29.60 -6.63
CA MET A 237 3.34 -28.48 -5.78
C MET A 237 4.05 -28.47 -4.42
N PHE A 238 4.27 -29.65 -3.83
CA PHE A 238 5.00 -29.76 -2.57
C PHE A 238 6.45 -29.28 -2.72
N TYR A 239 7.16 -29.74 -3.74
CA TYR A 239 8.54 -29.33 -3.97
C TYR A 239 8.67 -27.84 -4.25
N THR A 240 7.83 -27.29 -5.14
CA THR A 240 7.86 -25.85 -5.46
C THR A 240 7.59 -25.01 -4.21
N SER A 241 6.60 -25.39 -3.41
CA SER A 241 6.24 -24.69 -2.18
C SER A 241 7.32 -24.75 -1.11
N VAL A 242 7.97 -25.90 -0.92
CA VAL A 242 9.09 -26.05 0.03
C VAL A 242 10.29 -25.21 -0.40
N VAL A 243 10.65 -25.24 -1.68
CA VAL A 243 11.74 -24.42 -2.21
C VAL A 243 11.44 -22.93 -2.03
N LEU A 244 10.21 -22.49 -2.32
CA LEU A 244 9.80 -21.10 -2.13
C LEU A 244 9.75 -20.72 -0.64
N PHE A 245 9.29 -21.62 0.23
CA PHE A 245 9.27 -21.41 1.69
C PHE A 245 10.68 -21.09 2.22
N PHE A 246 11.66 -21.93 1.88
CA PHE A 246 13.04 -21.67 2.28
C PHE A 246 13.66 -20.47 1.53
N GLY A 247 13.31 -20.29 0.26
CA GLY A 247 13.77 -19.15 -0.56
C GLY A 247 13.36 -17.80 0.03
N PHE A 248 12.09 -17.64 0.41
CA PHE A 248 11.62 -16.45 1.12
C PHE A 248 12.08 -16.43 2.58
N GLY A 249 12.31 -17.60 3.19
CA GLY A 249 12.87 -17.74 4.53
C GLY A 249 14.26 -17.09 4.69
N ILE A 250 15.07 -17.05 3.63
CA ILE A 250 16.38 -16.37 3.64
C ILE A 250 16.25 -14.89 4.01
N PHE A 251 15.14 -14.23 3.68
CA PHE A 251 14.93 -12.81 3.97
C PHE A 251 14.82 -12.51 5.47
N ILE A 252 14.60 -13.53 6.31
CA ILE A 252 14.60 -13.39 7.77
C ILE A 252 15.98 -12.95 8.29
N ALA A 253 17.06 -13.27 7.57
CA ALA A 253 18.42 -12.86 7.92
C ALA A 253 18.72 -11.38 7.64
N SER A 254 17.77 -10.61 7.13
CA SER A 254 17.98 -9.19 6.81
C SER A 254 17.94 -8.29 8.06
N GLU A 255 18.80 -7.27 8.09
CA GLU A 255 18.75 -6.21 9.12
C GLU A 255 17.57 -5.23 8.91
N PHE A 256 16.98 -5.22 7.71
CA PHE A 256 15.86 -4.35 7.40
C PHE A 256 14.53 -5.04 7.76
N GLY A 257 13.87 -4.55 8.82
CA GLY A 257 12.63 -5.16 9.33
C GLY A 257 11.49 -5.28 8.30
N GLY A 258 11.47 -4.43 7.26
CA GLY A 258 10.52 -4.56 6.16
C GLY A 258 10.74 -5.80 5.30
N THR A 259 12.01 -6.21 5.10
CA THR A 259 12.41 -7.41 4.36
C THR A 259 12.17 -8.67 5.20
N VAL A 260 12.45 -8.61 6.50
CA VAL A 260 12.14 -9.70 7.44
C VAL A 260 10.64 -9.99 7.44
N ALA A 261 9.81 -8.96 7.58
CA ALA A 261 8.35 -9.12 7.55
C ALA A 261 7.85 -9.70 6.23
N LEU A 262 8.40 -9.24 5.08
CA LEU A 262 8.09 -9.81 3.77
C LEU A 262 8.43 -11.31 3.72
N GLY A 263 9.64 -11.69 4.15
CA GLY A 263 10.11 -13.08 4.14
C GLY A 263 9.22 -14.02 4.95
N VAL A 264 8.96 -13.67 6.20
CA VAL A 264 8.11 -14.47 7.11
C VAL A 264 6.70 -14.59 6.55
N LEU A 265 6.09 -13.47 6.15
CA LEU A 265 4.71 -13.47 5.69
C LEU A 265 4.55 -14.25 4.38
N VAL A 266 5.42 -14.05 3.38
CA VAL A 266 5.33 -14.79 2.11
C VAL A 266 5.55 -16.28 2.33
N ALA A 267 6.59 -16.67 3.08
CA ALA A 267 6.87 -18.09 3.34
C ALA A 267 5.66 -18.78 3.99
N LEU A 268 5.09 -18.16 5.03
CA LEU A 268 3.92 -18.70 5.71
C LEU A 268 2.68 -18.71 4.80
N THR A 269 2.46 -17.67 4.00
CA THR A 269 1.33 -17.61 3.08
C THR A 269 1.40 -18.74 2.06
N LEU A 270 2.58 -19.00 1.50
CA LEU A 270 2.79 -20.06 0.50
C LEU A 270 2.65 -21.45 1.12
N LEU A 271 3.10 -21.65 2.36
CA LEU A 271 2.87 -22.89 3.08
C LEU A 271 1.36 -23.16 3.24
N VAL A 272 0.59 -22.13 3.64
CA VAL A 272 -0.86 -22.24 3.77
C VAL A 272 -1.53 -22.43 2.41
N ALA A 273 -1.04 -21.78 1.34
CA ALA A 273 -1.51 -21.96 -0.02
C ALA A 273 -1.33 -23.40 -0.52
N MET A 274 -0.15 -23.98 -0.31
CA MET A 274 0.12 -25.37 -0.63
C MET A 274 -0.84 -26.31 0.10
N LEU A 275 -1.00 -26.14 1.42
CA LEU A 275 -1.94 -26.96 2.21
C LEU A 275 -3.38 -26.80 1.73
N SER A 276 -3.78 -25.58 1.39
CA SER A 276 -5.09 -25.27 0.82
C SER A 276 -5.31 -25.98 -0.52
N ASN A 277 -4.32 -25.96 -1.42
CA ASN A 277 -4.40 -26.62 -2.72
C ASN A 277 -4.32 -28.16 -2.64
N LEU A 278 -3.56 -28.72 -1.70
CA LEU A 278 -3.43 -30.17 -1.55
C LEU A 278 -4.56 -30.82 -0.73
N ILE A 279 -5.24 -30.05 0.11
CA ILE A 279 -6.28 -30.57 1.02
C ILE A 279 -7.64 -30.01 0.63
N LEU A 280 -7.81 -28.69 0.70
CA LEU A 280 -9.12 -28.06 0.54
C LEU A 280 -9.65 -28.24 -0.88
N LEU A 281 -8.82 -28.04 -1.91
CA LEU A 281 -9.25 -28.16 -3.30
C LEU A 281 -9.76 -29.59 -3.65
N PRO A 282 -9.02 -30.68 -3.39
CA PRO A 282 -9.55 -32.04 -3.56
C PRO A 282 -10.82 -32.32 -2.76
N CYS A 283 -10.88 -31.88 -1.50
CA CYS A 283 -12.08 -32.06 -0.67
C CYS A 283 -13.31 -31.35 -1.26
N LEU A 284 -13.14 -30.14 -1.78
CA LEU A 284 -14.20 -29.39 -2.45
C LEU A 284 -14.68 -30.08 -3.74
N LEU A 285 -13.75 -30.64 -4.54
CA LEU A 285 -14.11 -31.38 -5.74
C LEU A 285 -14.88 -32.67 -5.42
N LEU A 286 -14.42 -33.44 -4.43
CA LEU A 286 -15.07 -34.71 -4.01
C LEU A 286 -16.45 -34.49 -3.37
N THR A 287 -16.63 -33.41 -2.63
CA THR A 287 -17.93 -33.08 -2.03
C THR A 287 -18.95 -32.61 -3.07
N LEU A 288 -18.49 -31.95 -4.14
CA LEU A 288 -19.37 -31.49 -5.20
C LEU A 288 -19.91 -32.64 -6.07
N ASP A 289 -19.14 -33.72 -6.25
CA ASP A 289 -19.60 -34.97 -6.86
C ASP A 289 -20.85 -35.51 -6.15
N LYS A 290 -20.76 -35.72 -4.83
CA LYS A 290 -21.89 -36.19 -4.01
C LYS A 290 -23.15 -35.35 -4.19
N LEU A 291 -23.02 -34.03 -4.28
CA LEU A 291 -24.17 -33.13 -4.45
C LEU A 291 -24.81 -33.24 -5.84
N ILE A 292 -24.05 -33.58 -6.88
CA ILE A 292 -24.57 -33.84 -8.22
C ILE A 292 -25.25 -35.21 -8.27
N THR A 293 -24.62 -36.25 -7.71
CA THR A 293 -25.17 -37.62 -7.66
C THR A 293 -26.48 -37.67 -6.87
N ILE A 294 -26.55 -37.03 -5.70
CA ILE A 294 -27.78 -36.98 -4.86
C ILE A 294 -28.93 -36.25 -5.58
N LYS A 295 -28.62 -35.24 -6.41
CA LYS A 295 -29.64 -34.50 -7.14
C LYS A 295 -30.16 -35.29 -8.35
N ALA A 296 -29.32 -36.09 -9.00
CA ALA A 296 -29.72 -37.02 -10.05
C ALA A 296 -30.60 -38.16 -9.49
N GLU A 297 -30.20 -38.78 -8.38
CA GLU A 297 -31.00 -39.85 -7.73
C GLU A 297 -32.37 -39.38 -7.22
N LYS A 298 -32.52 -38.10 -6.87
CA LYS A 298 -33.81 -37.51 -6.50
C LYS A 298 -34.69 -37.15 -7.70
N ALA A 299 -34.10 -36.96 -8.89
CA ALA A 299 -34.84 -36.66 -10.11
C ALA A 299 -35.39 -37.94 -10.77
N ASP A 300 -34.69 -39.08 -10.66
CA ASP A 300 -35.17 -40.38 -11.16
C ASP A 300 -36.24 -41.04 -10.26
N LYS A 301 -36.47 -40.50 -9.05
CA LYS A 301 -37.45 -41.01 -8.07
C LYS A 301 -38.79 -40.27 -8.04
N ASN A 302 -38.95 -39.23 -8.85
CA ASN A 302 -40.20 -38.45 -9.01
C ASN A 302 -40.71 -38.56 -10.44
#